data_AF-A0AAV5K9F9-F1
#
_entry.id   AF-A0AAV5K9F9-F1
#
_cell.length_a   1.000
_cell.length_b   1.000
_cell.length_c   1.000
_cell.angle_alpha   90.00
_cell.angle_beta   90.00
_cell.angle_gamma   90.00
#
_symmetry.space_group_name_H-M   'P 1'
#
loop_
_entity.id
_entity.type
_entity.pdbx_description
1 polymer ?
#
loop_
_entity_poly.entity_id
_entity_poly.type
_entity_poly.pdbx_seq_one_letter_code
_entity_poly.pdbx_strand_id
1 'polypeptide(L)'
;ILVVILLTLQRLQSCLALRYEGLLLRENKSTSCQWLQVSYVEWLSFAEHCLESGFYAIANKACENALSCLQKNDIADSRTDQVFENLRATEKINKLKNRALLSASSHSGMFYILR
;
A
#
# COMPACT_ATOMS: atom_id res chain seq x y z
N ILE A 1 19.05 -24.18 -6.92
CA ILE A 1 18.79 -22.78 -7.32
C ILE A 1 17.29 -22.49 -7.37
N LEU A 2 16.49 -23.21 -8.17
CA LEU A 2 15.03 -23.01 -8.26
C LEU A 2 14.28 -23.14 -6.92
N VAL A 3 14.59 -24.17 -6.12
CA VAL A 3 13.98 -24.38 -4.79
C VAL A 3 14.33 -23.27 -3.80
N VAL A 4 15.56 -22.73 -3.88
CA VAL A 4 16.01 -21.62 -3.04
C VAL A 4 15.27 -20.33 -3.41
N ILE A 5 15.04 -20.09 -4.70
CA ILE A 5 14.24 -18.96 -5.20
C ILE A 5 12.78 -19.07 -4.74
N LEU A 6 12.18 -20.26 -4.80
CA LEU A 6 10.79 -20.44 -4.34
C LEU A 6 10.64 -20.22 -2.83
N LEU A 7 11.59 -20.70 -2.02
CA LEU A 7 11.60 -20.49 -0.57
C LEU A 7 11.81 -19.02 -0.19
N THR A 8 12.70 -18.29 -0.89
CA THR A 8 12.90 -16.86 -0.64
C THR A 8 11.69 -16.04 -1.06
N LEU A 9 11.05 -16.37 -2.18
CA LEU A 9 9.80 -15.74 -2.62
C LEU A 9 8.67 -15.97 -1.61
N GLN A 10 8.47 -17.21 -1.12
CA GLN A 10 7.43 -17.54 -0.15
C GLN A 10 7.66 -16.86 1.22
N ARG A 11 8.92 -16.72 1.64
CA ARG A 11 9.29 -15.98 2.86
C ARG A 11 9.05 -14.47 2.69
N LEU A 12 9.33 -13.92 1.50
CA LEU A 12 9.05 -12.52 1.17
C LEU A 12 7.53 -12.25 1.14
N GLN A 13 6.74 -13.16 0.54
CA GLN A 13 5.27 -13.09 0.57
C GLN A 13 4.75 -13.07 2.02
N SER A 14 5.26 -13.98 2.86
CA SER A 14 4.88 -14.08 4.26
C SER A 14 5.30 -12.83 5.05
N CYS A 15 6.47 -12.26 4.76
CA CYS A 15 6.98 -11.06 5.43
C CYS A 15 6.16 -9.81 5.10
N LEU A 16 5.79 -9.61 3.83
CA LEU A 16 4.96 -8.48 3.41
C LEU A 16 3.53 -8.60 3.91
N ALA A 17 2.95 -9.80 3.90
CA ALA A 17 1.63 -10.05 4.50
C ALA A 17 1.64 -9.77 6.01
N LEU A 18 2.63 -10.28 6.75
CA LEU A 18 2.78 -10.00 8.18
C LEU A 18 2.99 -8.51 8.46
N ARG A 19 3.77 -7.83 7.63
CA ARG A 19 3.97 -6.37 7.75
C ARG A 19 2.68 -5.60 7.50
N TYR A 20 1.89 -6.00 6.51
CA TYR A 20 0.57 -5.41 6.24
C TYR A 20 -0.37 -5.58 7.44
N GLU A 21 -0.47 -6.79 8.00
CA GLU A 21 -1.29 -7.07 9.19
C GLU A 21 -0.80 -6.29 10.42
N GLY A 22 0.51 -6.15 10.59
CA GLY A 22 1.09 -5.32 11.65
C GLY A 22 0.69 -3.85 11.55
N LEU A 23 0.69 -3.28 10.33
CA LEU A 23 0.24 -1.91 10.09
C LEU A 23 -1.27 -1.76 10.37
N LEU A 24 -2.09 -2.71 9.93
CA LEU A 24 -3.53 -2.73 10.22
C LEU A 24 -3.82 -2.80 11.73
N LEU A 25 -3.12 -3.67 12.46
CA LEU A 25 -3.27 -3.79 13.90
C LEU A 25 -2.90 -2.48 14.61
N ARG A 26 -1.81 -1.84 14.17
CA ARG A 26 -1.36 -0.55 14.70
C ARG A 26 -2.41 0.54 14.46
N GLU A 27 -2.95 0.63 13.24
CA GLU A 27 -4.02 1.56 12.89
C GLU A 27 -5.29 1.30 13.71
N ASN A 28 -5.68 0.04 13.90
CA ASN A 28 -6.84 -0.31 14.73
C ASN A 28 -6.66 0.14 16.20
N LYS A 29 -5.45 -0.02 16.74
CA LYS A 29 -5.10 0.43 18.10
C LYS A 29 -4.96 1.94 18.23
N SER A 30 -4.84 2.68 17.12
CA SER A 30 -4.75 4.14 17.14
C SER A 30 -5.98 4.83 17.75
N THR A 31 -7.14 4.17 17.67
CA THR A 31 -8.40 4.62 18.30
C THR A 31 -8.27 4.84 19.82
N SER A 32 -7.43 4.04 20.48
CA SER A 32 -7.15 4.14 21.92
C SER A 32 -5.82 4.84 22.22
N CYS A 33 -4.97 5.03 21.21
CA CYS A 33 -3.56 5.41 21.34
C CYS A 33 -3.08 6.13 20.09
N GLN A 34 -3.26 7.45 20.01
CA GLN A 34 -2.98 8.25 18.80
C GLN A 34 -1.55 8.09 18.23
N TRP A 35 -0.54 7.88 19.06
CA TRP A 35 0.85 7.59 18.63
C TRP A 35 1.02 6.30 17.81
N LEU A 36 0.03 5.40 17.80
CA LEU A 36 0.01 4.19 16.97
C LEU A 36 -0.62 4.44 15.59
N GLN A 37 -1.13 5.64 15.31
CA GLN A 37 -1.69 5.97 14.02
C GLN A 37 -0.65 5.78 12.92
N VAL A 38 -1.04 5.07 11.87
CA VAL A 38 -0.17 4.86 10.71
C VAL A 38 -0.30 6.07 9.80
N SER A 39 0.83 6.69 9.47
CA SER A 39 0.83 7.83 8.55
C SER A 39 0.54 7.38 7.10
N TYR A 40 -0.01 8.28 6.29
CA TYR A 40 -0.16 8.01 4.85
C TYR A 40 1.19 7.74 4.17
N VAL A 41 2.28 8.35 4.66
CA VAL A 41 3.64 8.18 4.15
C VAL A 41 4.14 6.75 4.36
N GLU A 42 3.91 6.19 5.55
CA GLU A 42 4.25 4.79 5.83
C GLU A 42 3.45 3.82 4.96
N TRP A 43 2.14 4.07 4.78
CA TRP A 43 1.32 3.27 3.87
C TRP A 43 1.79 3.36 2.42
N LEU A 44 2.17 4.56 1.96
CA LEU A 44 2.66 4.77 0.61
C LEU A 44 4.01 4.09 0.38
N SER A 45 4.97 4.24 1.29
CA SER A 45 6.28 3.57 1.20
C SER A 45 6.11 2.04 1.22
N PHE A 46 5.19 1.52 2.04
CA PHE A 46 4.87 0.10 2.03
C PHE A 46 4.24 -0.36 0.69
N ALA A 47 3.35 0.46 0.12
CA ALA A 47 2.73 0.18 -1.18
C ALA A 47 3.76 0.16 -2.33
N GLU A 48 4.72 1.09 -2.33
CA GLU A 48 5.85 1.12 -3.27
C GLU A 48 6.66 -0.17 -3.20
N HIS A 49 7.06 -0.58 -1.99
CA HIS A 49 7.79 -1.82 -1.79
C HIS A 49 7.01 -3.05 -2.25
N CYS A 50 5.70 -3.09 -1.99
CA CYS A 50 4.83 -4.18 -2.46
C CYS A 50 4.76 -4.22 -3.99
N LEU A 51 4.67 -3.07 -4.65
CA LEU A 51 4.60 -2.96 -6.10
C LEU A 51 5.91 -3.41 -6.77
N GLU A 52 7.05 -2.96 -6.25
CA GLU A 52 8.39 -3.41 -6.69
C GLU A 52 8.58 -4.91 -6.52
N SER A 53 7.99 -5.47 -5.46
CA SER A 53 8.05 -6.90 -5.16
C SER A 53 7.00 -7.75 -5.90
N GLY A 54 6.13 -7.14 -6.72
CA GLY A 54 5.10 -7.83 -7.51
C GLY A 54 3.79 -8.16 -6.77
N PHE A 55 3.59 -7.65 -5.56
CA PHE A 55 2.41 -7.90 -4.73
C PHE A 55 1.32 -6.84 -4.96
N TYR A 56 0.81 -6.79 -6.18
CA TYR A 56 -0.08 -5.72 -6.63
C TYR A 56 -1.38 -5.61 -5.82
N ALA A 57 -1.95 -6.73 -5.36
CA ALA A 57 -3.16 -6.73 -4.53
C ALA A 57 -2.93 -6.09 -3.15
N ILE A 58 -1.78 -6.38 -2.52
CA ILE A 58 -1.42 -5.80 -1.21
C ILE A 58 -1.04 -4.32 -1.40
N ALA A 59 -0.31 -3.98 -2.47
CA ALA A 59 0.00 -2.60 -2.83
C ALA A 59 -1.27 -1.76 -3.00
N ASN A 60 -2.29 -2.29 -3.69
CA ASN A 60 -3.57 -1.61 -3.86
C ASN A 60 -4.28 -1.34 -2.52
N LYS A 61 -4.34 -2.35 -1.64
CA LYS A 61 -4.92 -2.19 -0.30
C LYS A 61 -4.15 -1.16 0.54
N ALA A 62 -2.82 -1.15 0.45
CA ALA A 62 -2.01 -0.16 1.14
C ALA A 62 -2.28 1.27 0.63
N CYS A 63 -2.46 1.45 -0.68
CA CYS A 63 -2.89 2.74 -1.26
C CYS A 63 -4.26 3.19 -0.73
N GLU A 64 -5.22 2.27 -0.58
CA GLU A 64 -6.55 2.58 -0.03
C GLU A 64 -6.45 3.05 1.43
N ASN A 65 -5.59 2.42 2.23
CA ASN A 65 -5.33 2.86 3.60
C ASN A 65 -4.63 4.23 3.64
N ALA A 66 -3.67 4.48 2.75
CA ALA A 66 -3.01 5.80 2.64
C ALA A 66 -4.01 6.92 2.32
N LEU A 67 -4.96 6.68 1.40
CA LEU A 67 -6.02 7.64 1.07
C LEU A 67 -6.96 7.87 2.26
N SER A 68 -7.30 6.82 3.01
CA SER A 68 -8.13 6.96 4.22
C SER A 68 -7.44 7.83 5.27
N CYS A 69 -6.13 7.71 5.45
CA CYS A 69 -5.36 8.59 6.35
C CYS A 69 -5.45 10.06 5.95
N LEU A 70 -5.36 10.37 4.65
CA LEU A 70 -5.48 11.75 4.17
C LEU A 70 -6.89 12.32 4.38
N GLN A 71 -7.93 11.53 4.11
CA GLN A 71 -9.33 11.94 4.35
C GLN A 71 -9.60 12.24 5.83
N LYS A 72 -9.06 11.41 6.75
CA LYS A 72 -9.16 11.66 8.20
C LYS A 72 -8.48 12.98 8.60
N ASN A 73 -7.36 13.29 7.98
CA ASN A 73 -6.59 14.51 8.27
C ASN A 73 -7.27 15.77 7.68
N ASP A 74 -7.89 15.68 6.49
CA ASP A 74 -8.64 16.80 5.90
C ASP A 74 -9.84 17.23 6.76
N ILE A 75 -10.49 16.28 7.44
CA ILE A 75 -11.59 16.59 8.39
C ILE A 75 -11.05 17.24 9.66
N ALA A 76 -9.82 16.92 10.05
CA ALA A 76 -9.20 17.38 11.29
C ALA A 76 -8.50 18.75 11.17
N ASP A 77 -8.03 19.15 9.97
CA ASP A 77 -7.21 20.34 9.77
C ASP A 77 -7.60 21.11 8.50
N SER A 78 -8.16 22.32 8.67
CA SER A 78 -8.69 23.15 7.58
C SER A 78 -7.68 24.17 7.04
N ARG A 79 -6.37 23.97 7.23
CA ARG A 79 -5.32 24.89 6.76
C ARG A 79 -5.04 24.70 5.27
N THR A 80 -5.07 25.79 4.52
CA THR A 80 -4.95 25.80 3.04
C THR A 80 -3.66 25.16 2.51
N ASP A 81 -2.54 25.33 3.21
CA ASP A 81 -1.25 24.73 2.84
C ASP A 81 -1.24 23.20 3.02
N GLN A 82 -1.92 22.71 4.05
CA GLN A 82 -2.07 21.27 4.33
C GLN A 82 -2.96 20.60 3.27
N VAL A 83 -4.00 21.29 2.81
CA VAL A 83 -4.89 20.83 1.74
C VAL A 83 -4.13 20.64 0.43
N PHE A 84 -3.23 21.58 0.06
CA PHE A 84 -2.44 21.46 -1.17
C PHE A 84 -1.46 20.27 -1.12
N GLU A 85 -0.81 20.04 0.01
CA GLU A 85 0.07 18.88 0.19
C GLU A 85 -0.72 17.56 0.23
N ASN A 86 -1.91 17.54 0.82
CA ASN A 86 -2.79 16.37 0.79
C ASN A 86 -3.30 16.06 -0.63
N LEU A 87 -3.56 17.07 -1.46
CA LEU A 87 -3.89 16.90 -2.88
C LEU A 87 -2.71 16.28 -3.66
N ARG A 88 -1.50 16.81 -3.46
CA ARG A 88 -0.28 16.26 -4.08
C ARG A 88 -0.03 14.81 -3.64
N ALA A 89 -0.22 14.50 -2.36
CA ALA A 89 -0.10 13.16 -1.83
C ALA A 89 -1.15 12.21 -2.43
N THR A 90 -2.40 12.67 -2.54
CA THR A 90 -3.50 11.92 -3.17
C THR A 90 -3.20 11.58 -4.63
N GLU A 91 -2.66 12.53 -5.40
CA GLU A 91 -2.28 12.28 -6.79
C GLU A 91 -1.18 11.20 -6.89
N LYS A 92 -0.17 11.26 -6.01
CA LYS A 92 0.88 10.23 -5.95
C LYS A 92 0.31 8.85 -5.62
N ILE A 93 -0.54 8.76 -4.61
CA ILE A 93 -1.15 7.49 -4.20
C ILE A 93 -2.02 6.92 -5.33
N ASN A 94 -2.81 7.75 -6.01
CA ASN A 94 -3.63 7.32 -7.15
C ASN A 94 -2.79 6.85 -8.34
N LYS A 95 -1.68 7.54 -8.66
CA LYS A 95 -0.74 7.08 -9.69
C LYS A 95 -0.19 5.70 -9.35
N LEU A 96 0.18 5.46 -8.08
CA LEU A 96 0.70 4.17 -7.65
C LEU A 96 -0.38 3.08 -7.66
N LYS A 97 -1.60 3.41 -7.22
CA LYS A 97 -2.77 2.54 -7.29
C LYS A 97 -3.06 2.08 -8.73
N ASN A 98 -3.07 3.01 -9.68
CA ASN A 98 -3.28 2.70 -11.09
C ASN A 98 -2.17 1.81 -11.65
N ARG A 99 -0.90 2.06 -11.29
CA ARG A 99 0.21 1.18 -11.66
C ARG A 99 0.01 -0.24 -11.13
N ALA A 100 -0.38 -0.39 -9.86
CA ALA A 100 -0.67 -1.70 -9.27
C ALA A 100 -1.79 -2.43 -10.03
N LEU A 101 -2.89 -1.73 -10.35
CA LEU A 101 -4.01 -2.30 -11.12
C LEU A 101 -3.58 -2.76 -12.53
N LEU A 102 -2.83 -1.91 -13.24
CA LEU A 102 -2.34 -2.23 -14.58
C LEU A 102 -1.40 -3.43 -14.55
N SER A 103 -0.45 -3.47 -13.61
CA SER A 103 0.47 -4.60 -13.47
C SER A 103 -0.26 -5.89 -13.09
N ALA A 104 -1.23 -5.84 -12.18
CA ALA A 104 -2.07 -7.00 -11.85
C ALA A 104 -2.80 -7.54 -13.10
N SER A 105 -3.33 -6.62 -13.93
CA SER A 105 -4.04 -6.95 -15.16
C SER A 105 -3.11 -7.58 -16.20
N SER A 106 -1.93 -7.00 -16.42
CA SER A 106 -0.92 -7.53 -17.35
C SER A 106 -0.42 -8.92 -16.95
N HIS A 107 -0.19 -9.17 -15.66
CA HIS A 107 0.22 -10.48 -15.17
C HIS A 107 -0.90 -11.53 -15.28
N SER A 108 -2.17 -11.13 -15.18
CA SER A 108 -3.31 -12.02 -15.46
C SER A 108 -3.50 -12.29 -16.96
N GLY A 109 -3.15 -11.33 -17.82
CA GLY A 109 -3.22 -11.45 -19.28
C GLY A 109 -2.21 -12.43 -19.88
N MET A 110 -1.06 -12.62 -19.22
CA MET A 110 -0.03 -13.58 -19.65
C MET A 110 -0.42 -15.06 -19.52
N PHE A 111 -1.46 -15.38 -18.74
CA PHE A 111 -1.99 -16.76 -18.67
C PHE A 111 -2.82 -17.14 -19.91
N TYR A 112 -3.33 -16.18 -20.68
CA TYR A 112 -4.15 -16.45 -21.86
C TYR A 112 -3.36 -16.64 -23.16
N ILE A 113 -2.05 -16.33 -23.16
CA ILE A 113 -1.18 -16.42 -24.36
C ILE A 113 -0.35 -17.71 -24.38
N LEU A 114 -0.41 -18.54 -23.33
CA LEU A 114 0.31 -19.81 -23.21
C LEU A 114 -0.61 -21.04 -23.18
N ARG A 115 -1.82 -20.96 -23.73
CA ARG A 115 -2.71 -22.12 -23.88
C ARG A 115 -2.95 -22.50 -25.33
#